data_AF-A0A966EN84-F1
#
_entry.id   AF-A0A966EN84-F1
#
_cell.length_a   1.000
_cell.length_b   1.000
_cell.length_c   1.000
_cell.angle_alpha   90.00
_cell.angle_beta   90.00
_cell.angle_gamma   90.00
#
_symmetry.space_group_name_H-M   'P 1'
#
loop_
_entity.id
_entity.type
_entity.pdbx_description
1 polymer ?
#
loop_
_entity_poly.entity_id
_entity_poly.type
_entity_poly.pdbx_seq_one_letter_code
_entity_poly.pdbx_strand_id
1 'polypeptide(L)'
;MSDGTPADGEPRERQIGIFEDRILTIPNLISLTRLACLPVVLWLLFDQNDRWAAGWLWGAVGATDWLDGWWARKFDVISEFGKLIDPLTDRAVLIVGILAVGVDGSVPWWLVILTLAREGLVALGGIVLGALGGR
;
A
#
# COMPACT_ATOMS: atom_id res chain seq x y z
N MET A 1 -26.48 -57.75 -15.28
CA MET A 1 -25.04 -57.37 -15.33
C MET A 1 -24.97 -56.13 -16.20
N SER A 2 -24.71 -54.95 -15.60
CA SER A 2 -24.62 -53.61 -16.22
C SER A 2 -25.87 -53.13 -16.97
N ASP A 3 -26.31 -51.88 -16.97
CA ASP A 3 -25.79 -50.58 -16.53
C ASP A 3 -27.05 -49.68 -16.58
N GLY A 4 -27.49 -48.95 -15.57
CA GLY A 4 -26.76 -47.84 -14.96
C GLY A 4 -27.06 -46.54 -15.71
N THR A 5 -28.16 -45.89 -15.33
CA THR A 5 -28.33 -44.42 -15.31
C THR A 5 -28.73 -43.70 -16.63
N PRO A 6 -29.79 -42.88 -16.62
CA PRO A 6 -30.15 -42.02 -17.74
C PRO A 6 -29.17 -40.84 -17.86
N ALA A 7 -28.77 -40.51 -19.09
CA ALA A 7 -27.99 -39.32 -19.40
C ALA A 7 -28.93 -38.10 -19.49
N ASP A 8 -29.22 -37.50 -18.34
CA ASP A 8 -29.58 -36.08 -18.23
C ASP A 8 -28.28 -35.26 -18.45
N GLY A 9 -28.24 -34.20 -19.25
CA GLY A 9 -29.19 -33.12 -19.28
C GLY A 9 -28.75 -32.03 -18.30
N GLU A 10 -27.58 -31.42 -18.50
CA GLU A 10 -27.26 -30.05 -18.07
C GLU A 10 -25.98 -29.62 -18.81
N PRO A 11 -25.98 -28.52 -19.61
CA PRO A 11 -24.72 -27.89 -19.98
C PRO A 11 -24.05 -27.49 -18.67
N ARG A 12 -22.81 -27.92 -18.44
CA ARG A 12 -22.01 -27.39 -17.34
C ARG A 12 -21.86 -25.90 -17.61
N GLU A 13 -22.76 -25.11 -17.04
CA GLU A 13 -22.56 -23.73 -16.66
C GLU A 13 -21.29 -23.77 -15.81
N ARG A 14 -20.16 -23.69 -16.51
CA ARG A 14 -18.88 -23.40 -15.91
C ARG A 14 -19.14 -22.07 -15.28
N GLN A 15 -19.34 -22.12 -13.96
CA GLN A 15 -19.46 -21.00 -13.07
C GLN A 15 -18.51 -19.95 -13.64
N ILE A 16 -19.12 -18.95 -14.25
CA ILE A 16 -18.50 -17.66 -14.47
C ILE A 16 -18.41 -17.15 -13.03
N GLY A 17 -17.45 -17.73 -12.29
CA GLY A 17 -17.03 -17.28 -11.00
C GLY A 17 -16.55 -15.90 -11.33
N ILE A 18 -17.47 -14.96 -11.13
CA ILE A 18 -17.28 -13.55 -11.25
C ILE A 18 -16.00 -13.38 -10.45
N PHE A 19 -14.88 -13.15 -11.17
CA PHE A 19 -13.72 -12.56 -10.54
C PHE A 19 -14.30 -11.23 -10.08
N GLU A 20 -14.86 -11.21 -8.88
CA GLU A 20 -15.17 -9.99 -8.19
C GLU A 20 -13.79 -9.40 -8.02
N ASP A 21 -13.45 -8.58 -9.01
CA ASP A 21 -12.37 -7.63 -9.06
C ASP A 21 -12.53 -6.76 -7.82
N ARG A 22 -12.21 -7.32 -6.65
CA ARG A 22 -12.07 -6.59 -5.39
C ARG A 22 -10.70 -5.95 -5.45
N ILE A 23 -10.59 -5.03 -6.41
CA ILE A 23 -9.51 -4.06 -6.60
C ILE A 23 -9.28 -3.28 -5.28
N LEU A 24 -10.29 -3.24 -4.41
CA LEU A 24 -10.22 -2.74 -3.05
C LEU A 24 -10.02 -3.87 -2.05
N THR A 25 -8.79 -4.37 -1.97
CA THR A 25 -8.34 -5.14 -0.81
C THR A 25 -8.13 -4.18 0.36
N ILE A 26 -8.45 -4.57 1.60
CA ILE A 26 -8.29 -3.72 2.80
C ILE A 26 -6.91 -3.02 2.89
N PRO A 27 -5.77 -3.69 2.58
CA PRO A 27 -4.45 -3.04 2.56
C PRO A 27 -4.36 -1.90 1.55
N ASN A 28 -4.92 -2.09 0.35
CA ASN A 28 -4.92 -1.09 -0.72
C ASN A 28 -5.76 0.14 -0.34
N LEU A 29 -6.81 -0.03 0.48
CA LEU A 29 -7.61 1.10 0.93
C LEU A 29 -6.82 2.02 1.89
N ILE A 30 -5.91 1.45 2.69
CA ILE A 30 -5.12 2.18 3.68
C ILE A 30 -4.00 2.95 3.00
N SER A 31 -3.26 2.30 2.09
CA SER A 31 -2.24 2.98 1.29
C SER A 31 -2.87 4.04 0.38
N LEU A 32 -4.05 3.78 -0.18
CA LEU A 32 -4.81 4.78 -0.93
C LEU A 32 -5.28 5.95 -0.05
N THR A 33 -5.71 5.69 1.18
CA THR A 33 -6.09 6.74 2.14
C THR A 33 -4.89 7.62 2.46
N ARG A 34 -3.72 7.02 2.68
CA ARG A 34 -2.47 7.74 2.91
C ARG A 34 -2.07 8.61 1.70
N LEU A 35 -2.19 8.04 0.50
CA LEU A 35 -1.97 8.76 -0.74
C LEU A 35 -2.95 9.93 -0.91
N ALA A 36 -4.21 9.76 -0.50
CA ALA A 36 -5.23 10.81 -0.54
C ALA A 36 -5.01 11.90 0.54
N CYS A 37 -4.44 11.56 1.70
CA CYS A 37 -4.09 12.52 2.74
C CYS A 37 -2.86 13.38 2.37
N LEU A 38 -1.99 12.87 1.50
CA LEU A 38 -0.79 13.56 1.04
C LEU A 38 -1.04 14.99 0.51
N PRO A 39 -1.94 15.23 -0.46
CA PRO A 39 -2.23 16.59 -0.94
C PRO A 39 -2.75 17.52 0.18
N VAL A 40 -3.51 16.99 1.13
CA VAL A 40 -4.03 17.78 2.27
C VAL A 40 -2.90 18.23 3.18
N VAL A 41 -1.94 17.34 3.45
CA VAL A 41 -0.77 17.64 4.28
C VAL A 41 0.15 18.65 3.61
N LEU A 42 0.38 18.50 2.30
CA LEU A 42 1.15 19.48 1.52
C LEU A 42 0.46 20.85 1.51
N TRP A 43 -0.87 20.88 1.36
CA TRP A 43 -1.63 22.13 1.42
C TRP A 43 -1.53 22.80 2.79
N LEU A 44 -1.67 22.05 3.89
CA LEU A 44 -1.48 22.58 5.25
C LEU A 44 -0.05 23.10 5.46
N LEU A 45 0.94 22.41 4.92
CA LEU A 45 2.35 22.73 5.12
C LEU A 45 2.78 23.96 4.31
N PHE A 46 2.36 24.08 3.05
CA PHE A 46 2.87 25.10 2.13
C PHE A 46 1.92 26.30 1.93
N ASP A 47 0.60 26.09 1.97
CA ASP A 47 -0.38 27.18 1.75
C ASP A 47 -0.76 27.83 3.09
N GLN A 48 -1.11 27.00 4.09
CA GLN A 48 -1.49 27.49 5.42
C GLN A 48 -0.29 27.72 6.35
N ASN A 49 0.89 27.19 5.99
CA ASN A 49 2.13 27.26 6.78
C ASN A 49 1.94 26.77 8.23
N ASP A 50 0.99 25.84 8.44
CA ASP A 50 0.65 25.26 9.75
C ASP A 50 1.32 23.89 9.91
N ARG A 51 2.57 23.94 10.35
CA ARG A 51 3.41 22.76 10.59
C ARG A 51 2.85 21.82 11.66
N TRP A 52 2.14 22.36 12.65
CA TRP A 52 1.58 21.55 13.73
C TRP A 52 0.40 20.74 13.22
N ALA A 53 -0.54 21.38 12.52
CA ALA A 53 -1.67 20.68 11.93
C ALA A 53 -1.20 19.63 10.91
N ALA A 54 -0.20 19.95 10.08
CA ALA A 54 0.38 19.00 9.12
C ALA A 54 0.99 17.80 9.84
N GLY A 55 1.77 18.03 10.90
CA GLY A 55 2.40 16.99 11.70
C GLY A 55 1.40 16.10 12.43
N TRP A 56 0.36 16.67 13.04
CA TRP A 56 -0.70 15.92 13.70
C TRP A 56 -1.49 15.06 12.72
N LEU A 57 -1.86 15.61 11.56
CA LEU A 57 -2.55 14.87 10.52
C LEU A 57 -1.68 13.72 9.99
N TRP A 58 -0.40 13.98 9.71
CA TRP A 58 0.53 12.95 9.26
C TRP A 58 0.74 11.85 10.31
N GLY A 59 0.87 12.23 11.58
CA GLY A 59 0.96 11.30 12.70
C GLY A 59 -0.31 10.46 12.87
N ALA A 60 -1.50 11.06 12.74
CA ALA A 60 -2.78 10.36 12.82
C ALA A 60 -2.93 9.33 11.69
N VAL A 61 -2.61 9.72 10.45
CA VAL A 61 -2.63 8.82 9.28
C VAL A 61 -1.63 7.67 9.44
N GLY A 62 -0.43 7.95 9.96
CA GLY A 62 0.55 6.92 10.28
C GLY A 62 0.09 5.96 11.38
N ALA A 63 -0.64 6.46 12.38
CA ALA A 63 -1.20 5.63 13.45
C ALA A 63 -2.31 4.70 12.94
N THR A 64 -3.10 5.13 11.95
CA THR A 64 -4.13 4.29 11.31
C THR A 64 -3.53 3.04 10.67
N ASP A 65 -2.36 3.15 10.04
CA ASP A 65 -1.66 2.00 9.45
C ASP A 65 -1.26 0.94 10.49
N TRP A 66 -0.80 1.37 11.66
CA TRP A 66 -0.46 0.45 12.74
C TRP A 66 -1.68 -0.30 13.27
N LEU A 67 -2.81 0.41 13.39
CA LEU A 67 -4.07 -0.17 13.82
C LEU A 67 -4.58 -1.18 12.79
N ASP A 68 -4.48 -0.86 11.51
CA ASP A 68 -5.00 -1.71 10.45
C ASP A 68 -4.07 -2.89 10.13
N GLY A 69 -2.75 -2.77 10.33
CA GLY A 69 -1.81 -3.89 10.28
C GLY A 69 -2.12 -4.98 11.32
N TRP A 70 -2.79 -4.63 12.42
CA TRP A 70 -3.32 -5.61 13.37
C TRP A 70 -4.56 -6.32 12.83
N TRP A 71 -5.44 -5.63 12.12
CA TRP A 71 -6.65 -6.19 11.49
C TRP A 71 -6.35 -6.98 10.20
N ALA A 72 -5.37 -6.57 9.40
CA ALA A 72 -5.01 -7.18 8.13
C ALA A 72 -4.54 -8.64 8.28
N ARG A 73 -3.94 -9.00 9.43
CA ARG A 73 -3.59 -10.39 9.76
C ARG A 73 -4.78 -11.35 9.87
N LYS A 74 -6.01 -10.82 9.88
CA LYS A 74 -7.24 -11.59 10.07
C LYS A 74 -8.03 -11.83 8.78
N PHE A 75 -7.71 -11.13 7.69
CA PHE A 75 -8.45 -11.21 6.43
C PHE A 75 -7.48 -11.60 5.30
N ASP A 76 -7.43 -12.90 5.02
CA ASP A 76 -6.56 -13.56 4.02
C ASP A 76 -7.00 -13.29 2.57
N VAL A 77 -7.32 -12.03 2.27
CA VAL A 77 -7.73 -11.60 0.93
C VAL A 77 -6.64 -10.68 0.45
N ILE A 78 -5.86 -11.10 -0.55
CA ILE A 78 -4.80 -10.29 -1.15
C ILE A 78 -4.94 -10.32 -2.67
N SER A 79 -5.21 -9.17 -3.30
CA SER A 79 -5.22 -9.01 -4.75
C SER A 79 -3.79 -9.01 -5.32
N GLU A 80 -3.55 -9.69 -6.45
CA GLU A 80 -2.24 -9.70 -7.12
C GLU A 80 -1.82 -8.33 -7.68
N PHE A 81 -2.78 -7.53 -8.14
CA PHE A 81 -2.51 -6.16 -8.63
C PHE A 81 -2.15 -5.22 -7.47
N GLY A 82 -2.86 -5.35 -6.35
CA GLY A 82 -2.60 -4.58 -5.13
C GLY A 82 -1.18 -4.81 -4.61
N LYS A 83 -0.68 -6.06 -4.63
CA LYS A 83 0.68 -6.40 -4.17
C LYS A 83 1.80 -5.65 -4.88
N LEU A 84 1.60 -5.22 -6.14
CA LEU A 84 2.62 -4.50 -6.90
C LEU A 84 2.51 -2.98 -6.74
N ILE A 85 1.28 -2.45 -6.70
CA ILE A 85 0.99 -1.02 -6.57
C ILE A 85 1.23 -0.52 -5.14
N ASP A 86 1.01 -1.36 -4.14
CA ASP A 86 1.12 -1.01 -2.73
C ASP A 86 2.55 -0.58 -2.33
N PRO A 87 3.63 -1.34 -2.68
CA PRO A 87 5.01 -0.89 -2.44
C PRO A 87 5.39 0.39 -3.20
N LEU A 88 4.78 0.64 -4.35
CA LEU A 88 5.01 1.86 -5.13
C LEU A 88 4.38 3.07 -4.43
N THR A 89 3.13 2.91 -3.98
CA THR A 89 2.36 3.94 -3.28
C THR A 89 3.04 4.32 -1.97
N ASP A 90 3.47 3.32 -1.19
CA ASP A 90 4.16 3.54 0.07
C ASP A 90 5.47 4.32 -0.10
N ARG A 91 6.27 3.94 -1.10
CA ARG A 91 7.51 4.67 -1.41
C ARG A 91 7.23 6.09 -1.89
N ALA A 92 6.22 6.28 -2.73
CA ALA A 92 5.85 7.60 -3.20
C ALA A 92 5.45 8.51 -2.04
N VAL A 93 4.62 8.01 -1.11
CA VAL A 93 4.24 8.75 0.10
C VAL A 93 5.45 9.10 0.95
N LEU A 94 6.36 8.14 1.20
CA LEU A 94 7.56 8.38 1.99
C LEU A 94 8.45 9.45 1.34
N ILE A 95 8.75 9.30 0.05
CA ILE A 95 9.65 10.21 -0.68
C ILE A 95 9.05 11.62 -0.72
N VAL A 96 7.78 11.75 -1.07
CA VAL A 96 7.14 13.06 -1.17
C VAL A 96 6.99 13.69 0.22
N GLY A 97 6.60 12.92 1.24
CA GLY A 97 6.46 13.41 2.61
C GLY A 97 7.79 13.92 3.19
N ILE A 98 8.88 13.15 3.06
CA ILE A 98 10.19 13.55 3.61
C ILE A 98 10.78 14.74 2.85
N LEU A 99 10.58 14.82 1.54
CA LEU A 99 11.00 15.98 0.74
C LEU A 99 10.20 17.23 1.12
N ALA A 100 8.88 17.11 1.33
CA ALA A 100 8.04 18.24 1.70
C ALA A 100 8.47 18.88 3.01
N VAL A 101 8.69 18.07 4.06
CA VAL A 101 9.17 18.59 5.37
C VAL A 101 10.62 19.09 5.32
N GLY A 102 11.43 18.57 4.39
CA GLY A 102 12.77 19.07 4.12
C GLY A 102 12.76 20.45 3.44
N VAL A 103 11.88 20.64 2.45
CA VAL A 103 11.70 21.91 1.72
C VAL A 103 11.08 22.99 2.60
N ASP A 104 10.09 22.65 3.43
CA ASP A 104 9.54 23.56 4.44
C ASP A 104 10.57 23.93 5.53
N GLY A 105 11.63 23.13 5.69
CA GLY A 105 12.68 23.36 6.67
C GLY A 105 12.31 22.86 8.08
N SER A 106 11.22 22.11 8.22
CA SER A 106 10.87 21.40 9.45
C SER A 106 11.91 20.33 9.84
N VAL A 107 12.59 19.75 8.85
CA VAL A 107 13.62 18.71 9.04
C VAL A 107 14.91 19.08 8.29
N PRO A 108 16.10 18.93 8.91
CA PRO A 108 17.36 19.22 8.22
C PRO A 108 17.64 18.22 7.09
N TRP A 109 18.28 18.71 6.01
CA TRP A 109 18.53 17.93 4.80
C TRP A 109 19.33 16.63 5.00
N TRP A 110 20.20 16.56 6.02
CA TRP A 110 20.93 15.33 6.31
C TRP A 110 20.00 14.18 6.74
N LEU A 111 18.90 14.47 7.44
CA LEU A 111 17.88 13.46 7.80
C LEU A 111 17.09 13.01 6.57
N VAL A 112 16.78 13.95 5.66
CA VAL A 112 16.12 13.64 4.38
C VAL A 112 16.96 12.68 3.56
N ILE A 113 18.25 13.00 3.36
CA ILE A 113 19.19 12.16 2.62
C ILE A 113 19.36 10.80 3.29
N LEU A 114 19.54 10.76 4.61
CA LEU A 114 19.71 9.51 5.34
C LEU A 114 18.47 8.60 5.24
N THR A 115 17.27 9.18 5.30
CA THR A 115 16.01 8.46 5.14
C THR A 115 15.87 7.88 3.74
N LEU A 116 16.14 8.68 2.70
CA LEU A 116 16.12 8.21 1.31
C LEU A 116 17.18 7.14 1.04
N ALA A 117 18.38 7.28 1.59
CA ALA A 117 19.45 6.29 1.46
C ALA A 117 19.07 4.96 2.12
N ARG A 118 18.48 5.01 3.32
CA ARG A 118 17.95 3.83 4.01
C ARG A 118 16.89 3.13 3.16
N GLU A 119 15.91 3.88 2.64
CA GLU A 119 14.83 3.32 1.83
C GLU A 119 15.36 2.66 0.55
N GLY A 120 16.31 3.33 -0.12
CA GLY A 120 17.00 2.77 -1.28
C GLY A 120 17.76 1.48 -0.95
N LEU A 121 18.43 1.42 0.21
CA LEU A 121 19.16 0.22 0.65
C LEU A 121 18.21 -0.94 0.96
N VAL A 122 17.08 -0.68 1.62
CA VAL A 122 16.05 -1.70 1.89
C VAL A 122 15.44 -2.22 0.59
N ALA A 123 15.11 -1.31 -0.33
CA ALA A 123 14.59 -1.67 -1.65
C ALA A 123 15.57 -2.54 -2.44
N LEU A 124 16.85 -2.15 -2.48
CA LEU A 124 17.90 -2.91 -3.15
C LEU A 124 18.10 -4.27 -2.49
N GLY A 125 18.17 -4.32 -1.16
CA GLY A 125 18.30 -5.57 -0.41
C GLY A 125 17.16 -6.55 -0.70
N GLY A 126 15.92 -6.07 -0.75
CA GLY A 126 14.76 -6.88 -1.13
C GLY A 126 14.87 -7.46 -2.55
N ILE A 127 15.30 -6.64 -3.52
CA ILE A 127 15.51 -7.07 -4.91
C ILE A 127 16.62 -8.12 -5.00
N VAL A 128 17.76 -7.89 -4.33
CA VAL A 128 18.91 -8.80 -4.33
C VAL A 128 18.55 -10.13 -3.68
N LEU A 129 17.89 -10.13 -2.53
CA LEU A 129 17.44 -11.34 -1.86
C LEU A 129 16.42 -12.11 -2.71
N GLY A 130 15.48 -11.42 -3.34
CA GLY A 130 14.53 -12.04 -4.28
C GLY A 130 15.23 -12.70 -5.48
N ALA A 131 16.26 -12.05 -6.03
CA ALA A 131 17.05 -12.59 -7.13
C ALA A 131 17.92 -13.80 -6.72
N LEU A 132 18.41 -13.85 -5.47
CA LEU A 132 19.24 -14.94 -4.95
C LEU A 132 18.43 -16.13 -4.43
N GLY A 133 17.24 -15.89 -3.87
CA GLY A 133 16.34 -16.91 -3.31
C GLY A 133 15.45 -17.62 -4.33
N GLY A 134 15.47 -17.19 -5.59
CA GLY A 134 14.77 -17.84 -6.72
C GLY A 134 15.46 -19.10 -7.25
N ARG A 135 16.10 -19.90 -6.39
CA ARG A 135 16.68 -21.23 -6.71
C ARG A 135 16.15 -22.27 -5.76
#